data_AF-A0A933SD47-F1
#
_entry.id   AF-A0A933SD47-F1
#
_cell.length_a   1.000
_cell.length_b   1.000
_cell.length_c   1.000
_cell.angle_alpha   90.00
_cell.angle_beta   90.00
_cell.angle_gamma   90.00
#
_symmetry.space_group_name_H-M   'P 1'
#
loop_
_entity.id
_entity.type
_entity.pdbx_description
1 polymer ?
#
loop_
_entity_poly.entity_id
_entity_poly.type
_entity_poly.pdbx_seq_one_letter_code
_entity_poly.pdbx_strand_id
1 'polypeptide(L)'
;MIRRVMALALLLLPLAFLASTSAHASARKTADGKVTRASGRCGSCHPDERVAFEKSRHAGEEMHCTSCHGGNDQTVDEAAAHSGPNWRGKITRAEDPKICASCHSDETRMQPYDLPVDQYDLYQTSGHGKGLAKGDGKVAVCSDCHGSHEVLSAHDPSSRTYVTNIPRTCGTCHGDSTLVRERKLKDTYHEYLGSVHAKSLFDKGNLKAPTCVSCHGVHGASPSDIRNVNKVCGRCHTAERRYFQAGPHAAAMAAKQMAECSSCHGDHGIAPSETARLATSCVKCHAKGSKDEVLGATLLATYQAAEDEIRKAEALVAKADAVPLRTEDYKARIEEAHTYLREALTAAHAVSPEGMSGYTERAKSVGEEIQEELKSKLQNITVEKIFLLVFWFYVIVTIGIIRRFRDADAEVVK
;
A
#
# COMPACT_ATOMS: atom_id res chain seq x y z
N MET A 1 44.33 29.75 39.87
CA MET A 1 45.22 30.93 39.92
C MET A 1 46.53 30.63 39.16
N ILE A 2 46.68 31.23 37.98
CA ILE A 2 47.88 31.93 37.48
C ILE A 2 49.26 31.18 37.46
N ARG A 3 49.73 30.82 36.25
CA ARG A 3 50.95 31.31 35.49
C ARG A 3 51.44 30.21 34.50
N ARG A 4 51.36 30.41 33.16
CA ARG A 4 52.31 31.12 32.23
C ARG A 4 53.63 30.32 32.05
N VAL A 5 54.27 30.09 30.89
CA VAL A 5 54.27 30.77 29.57
C VAL A 5 55.15 29.97 28.54
N MET A 6 54.76 30.03 27.25
CA MET A 6 55.52 29.97 25.97
C MET A 6 56.66 28.98 25.67
N ALA A 7 56.61 28.36 24.48
CA ALA A 7 57.58 28.59 23.39
C ALA A 7 57.14 27.98 22.04
N LEU A 8 57.42 28.74 20.97
CA LEU A 8 57.27 28.48 19.53
C LEU A 8 57.99 27.22 19.02
N ALA A 9 57.45 26.59 17.96
CA ALA A 9 58.20 26.38 16.70
C ALA A 9 57.27 25.94 15.55
N LEU A 10 57.32 26.72 14.47
CA LEU A 10 56.74 26.47 13.16
C LEU A 10 57.25 25.17 12.54
N LEU A 11 56.39 24.46 11.80
CA LEU A 11 56.76 23.82 10.54
C LEU A 11 55.56 23.83 9.57
N LEU A 12 55.81 24.47 8.43
CA LEU A 12 54.93 24.72 7.29
C LEU A 12 54.76 23.45 6.44
N LEU A 13 53.54 23.15 5.98
CA LEU A 13 53.29 22.69 4.60
C LEU A 13 51.78 22.78 4.25
N PRO A 14 51.41 23.27 3.06
CA PRO A 14 50.03 23.58 2.69
C PRO A 14 49.39 22.45 1.87
N LEU A 15 48.13 22.12 2.13
CA LEU A 15 47.26 21.52 1.10
C LEU A 15 45.84 22.09 1.23
N ALA A 16 45.39 22.64 0.11
CA ALA A 16 44.17 23.39 -0.08
C ALA A 16 42.92 22.59 0.30
N PHE A 17 42.15 23.12 1.25
CA PHE A 17 40.75 22.75 1.43
C PHE A 17 39.90 23.69 0.57
N LEU A 18 39.29 23.13 -0.47
CA LEU A 18 38.28 23.77 -1.29
C LEU A 18 37.10 24.20 -0.42
N ALA A 19 36.79 25.49 -0.49
CA ALA A 19 35.63 26.10 0.15
C ALA A 19 34.33 25.51 -0.43
N SER A 20 33.60 24.76 0.39
CA SER A 20 32.19 24.47 0.17
C SER A 20 31.37 25.69 0.62
N THR A 21 31.19 26.66 -0.27
CA THR A 21 30.16 27.68 -0.08
C THR A 21 28.80 27.06 -0.37
N SER A 22 27.99 26.92 0.67
CA SER A 22 26.57 26.66 0.64
C SER A 22 25.83 27.82 -0.04
N ALA A 23 25.78 27.79 -1.37
CA ALA A 23 24.86 28.61 -2.13
C ALA A 23 23.45 28.05 -1.95
N HIS A 24 22.68 28.68 -1.05
CA HIS A 24 21.23 28.62 -1.11
C HIS A 24 20.80 29.07 -2.51
N ALA A 25 20.39 28.12 -3.34
CA ALA A 25 19.78 28.38 -4.64
C ALA A 25 18.41 29.02 -4.39
N SER A 26 18.43 30.32 -4.17
CA SER A 26 17.27 31.19 -4.30
C SER A 26 16.65 30.96 -5.66
N ALA A 27 15.34 30.73 -5.66
CA ALA A 27 14.51 30.63 -6.85
C ALA A 27 14.78 31.81 -7.79
N ARG A 28 15.60 31.60 -8.83
CA ARG A 28 15.76 32.55 -9.92
C ARG A 28 14.50 32.50 -10.77
N LYS A 29 13.59 33.44 -10.53
CA LYS A 29 12.77 34.00 -11.61
C LYS A 29 13.72 34.54 -12.66
N THR A 30 13.94 33.80 -13.74
CA THR A 30 14.56 34.36 -14.94
C THR A 30 13.47 35.14 -15.68
N ALA A 31 13.36 36.42 -15.32
CA ALA A 31 13.00 37.42 -16.31
C ALA A 31 14.09 37.37 -17.39
N ASP A 32 13.68 37.00 -18.60
CA ASP A 32 14.36 37.16 -19.90
C ASP A 32 14.07 35.90 -20.72
N GLY A 33 13.14 36.02 -21.68
CA GLY A 33 12.72 34.97 -22.62
C GLY A 33 13.82 34.48 -23.56
N LYS A 34 14.91 33.92 -23.02
CA LYS A 34 15.93 33.23 -23.81
C LYS A 34 15.40 31.85 -24.18
N VAL A 35 15.31 31.64 -25.49
CA VAL A 35 15.08 30.37 -26.18
C VAL A 35 16.07 29.32 -25.64
N THR A 36 15.56 28.20 -25.11
CA THR A 36 16.40 27.05 -24.77
C THR A 36 16.64 26.23 -26.04
N ARG A 37 17.77 25.52 -26.12
CA ARG A 37 18.08 24.68 -27.30
C ARG A 37 16.96 23.68 -27.58
N ALA A 38 16.30 23.17 -26.54
CA ALA A 38 15.20 22.20 -26.64
C ALA A 38 13.91 22.80 -27.23
N SER A 39 13.50 24.02 -26.88
CA SER A 39 12.23 24.59 -27.37
C SER A 39 12.30 25.23 -28.75
N GLY A 40 13.50 25.42 -29.31
CA GLY A 40 13.70 26.21 -30.52
C GLY A 40 13.05 27.61 -30.43
N ARG A 41 12.82 28.27 -31.56
CA ARG A 41 12.16 29.58 -31.58
C ARG A 41 10.66 29.53 -31.31
N CYS A 42 10.03 28.35 -31.34
CA CYS A 42 8.62 28.19 -30.99
C CYS A 42 8.30 28.75 -29.60
N GLY A 43 9.19 28.51 -28.64
CA GLY A 43 9.02 28.94 -27.25
C GLY A 43 9.06 30.46 -27.00
N SER A 44 9.45 31.28 -27.99
CA SER A 44 9.32 32.75 -27.85
C SER A 44 7.89 33.24 -28.04
N CYS A 45 7.10 32.52 -28.84
CA CYS A 45 5.68 32.83 -29.08
C CYS A 45 4.75 31.95 -28.24
N HIS A 46 5.21 30.77 -27.83
CA HIS A 46 4.49 29.80 -26.98
C HIS A 46 5.18 29.62 -25.62
N PRO A 47 5.17 30.65 -24.75
CA PRO A 47 5.96 30.64 -23.52
C PRO A 47 5.45 29.63 -22.49
N ASP A 48 4.14 29.39 -22.44
CA ASP A 48 3.53 28.48 -21.47
C ASP A 48 3.81 27.02 -21.84
N GLU A 49 3.66 26.68 -23.12
CA GLU A 49 4.00 25.37 -23.67
C GLU A 49 5.50 25.09 -23.51
N ARG A 50 6.36 26.08 -23.74
CA ARG A 50 7.80 25.95 -23.47
C ARG A 50 8.07 25.59 -22.01
N VAL A 51 7.48 26.34 -21.07
CA VAL A 51 7.70 26.10 -19.63
C VAL A 51 7.20 24.73 -19.21
N ALA A 52 6.11 24.23 -19.80
CA ALA A 52 5.64 22.88 -19.58
C ALA A 52 6.60 21.82 -20.18
N PHE A 53 7.01 22.02 -21.43
CA PHE A 53 7.89 21.13 -22.17
C PHE A 53 9.27 20.98 -21.52
N GLU A 54 9.85 22.07 -21.02
CA GLU A 54 11.15 22.07 -20.35
C GLU A 54 11.19 21.19 -19.08
N LYS A 55 10.03 20.86 -18.51
CA LYS A 55 9.93 19.93 -17.37
C LYS A 55 9.88 18.46 -17.82
N SER A 56 9.53 18.21 -19.08
CA SER A 56 9.36 16.87 -19.60
C SER A 56 10.69 16.11 -19.69
N ARG A 57 10.61 14.78 -19.71
CA ARG A 57 11.76 13.93 -20.03
C ARG A 57 12.25 14.17 -21.46
N HIS A 58 11.36 14.55 -22.38
CA HIS A 58 11.71 14.80 -23.78
C HIS A 58 12.60 16.02 -23.98
N ALA A 59 12.50 17.06 -23.14
CA ALA A 59 13.36 18.24 -23.27
C ALA A 59 14.86 17.95 -23.06
N GLY A 60 15.20 16.85 -22.37
CA GLY A 60 16.59 16.40 -22.16
C GLY A 60 17.18 15.58 -23.30
N GLU A 61 16.34 15.04 -24.21
CA GLU A 61 16.72 13.99 -25.18
C GLU A 61 16.81 14.52 -26.63
N GLU A 62 17.29 15.74 -26.81
CA GLU A 62 17.37 16.42 -28.14
C GLU A 62 16.01 16.55 -28.86
N MET A 63 14.90 16.46 -28.13
CA MET A 63 13.56 16.62 -28.70
C MET A 63 13.18 18.10 -28.81
N HIS A 64 12.57 18.46 -29.94
CA HIS A 64 12.07 19.81 -30.21
C HIS A 64 10.55 19.83 -30.37
N CYS A 65 9.94 21.01 -30.33
CA CYS A 65 8.51 21.19 -30.60
C CYS A 65 8.14 20.59 -31.98
N THR A 66 9.02 20.77 -32.95
CA THR A 66 8.90 20.26 -34.33
C THR A 66 8.93 18.74 -34.42
N SER A 67 9.48 18.03 -33.44
CA SER A 67 9.48 16.57 -33.43
C SER A 67 8.08 15.97 -33.31
N CYS A 68 7.18 16.64 -32.59
CA CYS A 68 5.77 16.24 -32.47
C CYS A 68 4.89 17.02 -33.45
N HIS A 69 5.04 18.35 -33.50
CA HIS A 69 4.15 19.25 -34.23
C HIS A 69 4.57 19.48 -35.70
N GLY A 70 5.78 19.11 -36.11
CA GLY A 70 6.37 19.50 -37.39
C GLY A 70 6.61 21.00 -37.49
N GLY A 71 6.65 21.52 -38.71
CA GLY A 71 6.86 22.96 -38.95
C GLY A 71 8.34 23.36 -38.90
N ASN A 72 8.62 24.62 -38.55
CA ASN A 72 9.95 25.20 -38.60
C ASN A 72 10.29 26.00 -37.33
N ASP A 73 11.18 25.47 -36.49
CA ASP A 73 11.64 26.09 -35.24
C ASP A 73 12.84 27.05 -35.43
N GLN A 74 13.27 27.30 -36.66
CA GLN A 74 14.39 28.19 -37.00
C GLN A 74 13.94 29.61 -37.33
N THR A 75 12.63 29.89 -37.32
CA THR A 75 12.06 31.23 -37.59
C THR A 75 11.10 31.66 -36.47
N VAL A 76 10.92 32.98 -36.33
CA VAL A 76 9.87 33.60 -35.49
C VAL A 76 8.73 34.17 -36.33
N ASP A 77 8.85 34.12 -37.65
CA ASP A 77 7.74 34.44 -38.54
C ASP A 77 6.66 33.36 -38.40
N GLU A 78 5.45 33.76 -38.02
CA GLU A 78 4.37 32.84 -37.68
C GLU A 78 3.99 31.93 -38.84
N ALA A 79 3.84 32.49 -40.05
CA ALA A 79 3.46 31.72 -41.23
C ALA A 79 4.54 30.71 -41.62
N ALA A 80 5.81 31.11 -41.57
CA ALA A 80 6.93 30.23 -41.85
C ALA A 80 7.15 29.18 -40.75
N ALA A 81 6.86 29.50 -39.47
CA ALA A 81 6.99 28.57 -38.35
C ALA A 81 5.88 27.50 -38.37
N HIS A 82 4.65 27.92 -38.71
CA HIS A 82 3.47 27.06 -38.86
C HIS A 82 3.30 26.49 -40.28
N SER A 83 4.41 26.35 -41.00
CA SER A 83 4.45 25.69 -42.30
C SER A 83 5.72 24.83 -42.42
N GLY A 84 5.73 23.92 -43.40
CA GLY A 84 6.85 23.02 -43.64
C GLY A 84 6.50 21.53 -43.45
N PRO A 85 7.51 20.66 -43.51
CA PRO A 85 7.31 19.21 -43.48
C PRO A 85 6.56 18.77 -42.22
N ASN A 86 5.52 17.95 -42.43
CA ASN A 86 4.76 17.32 -41.36
C ASN A 86 4.17 18.29 -40.33
N TRP A 87 3.87 19.54 -40.69
CA TRP A 87 3.16 20.46 -39.81
C TRP A 87 1.77 19.91 -39.45
N ARG A 88 1.54 19.69 -38.15
CA ARG A 88 0.30 19.12 -37.59
C ARG A 88 -0.52 20.15 -36.82
N GLY A 89 0.07 21.28 -36.44
CA GLY A 89 -0.56 22.24 -35.55
C GLY A 89 -1.01 21.56 -34.25
N LYS A 90 -2.26 21.77 -33.84
CA LYS A 90 -2.82 21.12 -32.65
C LYS A 90 -3.10 19.64 -32.95
N ILE A 91 -2.35 18.77 -32.29
CA ILE A 91 -2.53 17.31 -32.34
C ILE A 91 -3.95 16.95 -31.90
N THR A 92 -4.67 16.22 -32.74
CA THR A 92 -5.99 15.70 -32.41
C THR A 92 -5.88 14.44 -31.55
N ARG A 93 -6.94 14.12 -30.81
CA ARG A 93 -6.99 12.90 -29.98
C ARG A 93 -6.81 11.62 -30.80
N ALA A 94 -7.26 11.61 -32.05
CA ALA A 94 -7.08 10.46 -32.95
C ALA A 94 -5.62 10.28 -33.40
N GLU A 95 -4.85 11.36 -33.46
CA GLU A 95 -3.43 11.35 -33.85
C GLU A 95 -2.50 11.06 -32.68
N ASP A 96 -2.88 11.48 -31.47
CA ASP A 96 -2.06 11.41 -30.25
C ASP A 96 -1.37 10.04 -30.06
N PRO A 97 -2.06 8.88 -30.07
CA PRO A 97 -1.39 7.59 -29.90
C PRO A 97 -0.37 7.27 -30.99
N LYS A 98 -0.64 7.64 -32.25
CA LYS A 98 0.25 7.36 -33.38
C LYS A 98 1.51 8.23 -33.33
N ILE A 99 1.40 9.46 -32.84
CA ILE A 99 2.54 10.36 -32.67
C ILE A 99 3.47 9.81 -31.59
N CYS A 100 2.92 9.39 -30.45
CA CYS A 100 3.73 8.73 -29.41
C CYS A 100 4.39 7.45 -29.95
N ALA A 101 3.63 6.60 -30.64
CA ALA A 101 4.11 5.34 -31.21
C ALA A 101 5.21 5.52 -32.27
N SER A 102 5.27 6.67 -32.95
CA SER A 102 6.32 6.94 -33.96
C SER A 102 7.75 6.87 -33.40
N CYS A 103 7.90 7.02 -32.07
CA CYS A 103 9.14 6.77 -31.34
C CYS A 103 9.00 5.63 -30.34
N HIS A 104 7.91 5.58 -29.57
CA HIS A 104 7.71 4.60 -28.50
C HIS A 104 7.28 3.21 -28.98
N SER A 105 7.27 2.97 -30.30
CA SER A 105 7.18 1.64 -30.90
C SER A 105 8.39 1.29 -31.77
N ASP A 106 9.47 2.07 -31.66
CA ASP A 106 10.74 1.85 -32.35
C ASP A 106 11.78 1.34 -31.34
N GLU A 107 12.18 0.07 -31.48
CA GLU A 107 13.16 -0.58 -30.61
C GLU A 107 14.51 0.13 -30.64
N THR A 108 14.96 0.58 -31.81
CA THR A 108 16.25 1.26 -31.95
C THR A 108 16.25 2.58 -31.18
N ARG A 109 15.12 3.30 -31.18
CA ARG A 109 14.98 4.56 -30.44
C ARG A 109 14.81 4.36 -28.95
N MET A 110 14.10 3.31 -28.51
CA MET A 110 13.74 3.10 -27.10
C MET A 110 14.76 2.27 -26.32
N GLN A 111 15.59 1.48 -26.99
CA GLN A 111 16.61 0.63 -26.35
C GLN A 111 17.57 1.41 -25.44
N PRO A 112 18.09 2.61 -25.79
CA PRO A 112 18.96 3.39 -24.90
C PRO A 112 18.31 3.78 -23.56
N TYR A 113 16.97 3.79 -23.51
CA TYR A 113 16.18 4.19 -22.34
C TYR A 113 15.60 3.00 -21.58
N ASP A 114 15.86 1.76 -22.03
CA ASP A 114 15.28 0.53 -21.50
C ASP A 114 13.73 0.59 -21.43
N LEU A 115 13.12 1.20 -22.45
CA LEU A 115 11.67 1.34 -22.54
C LEU A 115 11.05 0.27 -23.46
N PRO A 116 9.92 -0.34 -23.05
CA PRO A 116 9.21 -1.29 -23.89
C PRO A 116 8.53 -0.59 -25.08
N VAL A 117 8.43 -1.29 -26.20
CA VAL A 117 7.93 -0.75 -27.48
C VAL A 117 6.53 -1.24 -27.90
N ASP A 118 5.99 -2.20 -27.18
CA ASP A 118 4.67 -2.81 -27.41
C ASP A 118 3.52 -1.99 -26.77
N GLN A 119 3.82 -0.81 -26.19
CA GLN A 119 2.82 -0.06 -25.42
C GLN A 119 1.67 0.46 -26.30
N TYR A 120 1.95 0.81 -27.56
CA TYR A 120 0.91 1.19 -28.53
C TYR A 120 0.02 0.00 -28.90
N ASP A 121 0.61 -1.17 -29.15
CA ASP A 121 -0.13 -2.39 -29.45
C ASP A 121 -1.02 -2.80 -28.27
N LEU A 122 -0.50 -2.73 -27.05
CA LEU A 122 -1.27 -2.94 -25.82
C LEU A 122 -2.43 -1.95 -25.72
N TYR A 123 -2.19 -0.66 -25.95
CA TYR A 123 -3.24 0.37 -25.96
C TYR A 123 -4.35 0.05 -26.97
N GLN A 124 -4.02 -0.43 -28.16
CA GLN A 124 -5.03 -0.82 -29.16
C GLN A 124 -5.92 -1.97 -28.69
N THR A 125 -5.44 -2.85 -27.80
CA THR A 125 -6.26 -3.91 -27.21
C THR A 125 -7.21 -3.41 -26.11
N SER A 126 -6.97 -2.22 -25.57
CA SER A 126 -7.73 -1.62 -24.46
C SER A 126 -9.14 -1.20 -24.87
N GLY A 127 -10.01 -0.99 -23.87
CA GLY A 127 -11.32 -0.38 -24.10
C GLY A 127 -11.22 1.03 -24.67
N HIS A 128 -10.20 1.79 -24.24
CA HIS A 128 -9.92 3.14 -24.74
C HIS A 128 -9.49 3.12 -26.21
N GLY A 129 -8.49 2.31 -26.57
CA GLY A 129 -8.00 2.19 -27.95
C GLY A 129 -9.06 1.67 -28.91
N LYS A 130 -9.85 0.66 -28.49
CA LYS A 130 -11.00 0.17 -29.27
C LYS A 130 -12.09 1.24 -29.46
N GLY A 131 -12.33 2.07 -28.45
CA GLY A 131 -13.25 3.20 -28.55
C GLY A 131 -12.75 4.28 -29.51
N LEU A 132 -11.46 4.63 -29.41
CA LEU A 132 -10.84 5.65 -30.26
C LEU A 132 -10.85 5.21 -31.73
N ALA A 133 -10.57 3.94 -32.01
CA ALA A 133 -10.63 3.36 -33.34
C ALA A 133 -12.05 3.42 -33.97
N LYS A 134 -13.09 3.53 -33.13
CA LYS A 134 -14.49 3.74 -33.56
C LYS A 134 -14.87 5.22 -33.67
N GLY A 135 -13.92 6.14 -33.51
CA GLY A 135 -14.13 7.59 -33.57
C GLY A 135 -14.62 8.21 -32.26
N ASP A 136 -14.57 7.48 -31.14
CA ASP A 136 -14.97 8.03 -29.84
C ASP A 136 -13.89 8.93 -29.25
N GLY A 137 -13.99 10.23 -29.50
CA GLY A 137 -13.03 11.22 -28.99
C GLY A 137 -13.07 11.45 -27.48
N LYS A 138 -14.02 10.87 -26.74
CA LYS A 138 -14.13 11.04 -25.28
C LYS A 138 -13.37 9.94 -24.50
N VAL A 139 -12.80 8.93 -25.16
CA VAL A 139 -11.96 7.92 -24.49
C VAL A 139 -10.55 8.43 -24.24
N ALA A 140 -9.85 7.84 -23.26
CA ALA A 140 -8.50 8.25 -22.94
C ALA A 140 -7.49 7.94 -24.08
N VAL A 141 -6.53 8.83 -24.24
CA VAL A 141 -5.36 8.72 -25.13
C VAL A 141 -4.08 8.89 -24.30
N CYS A 142 -2.91 8.79 -24.93
CA CYS A 142 -1.63 8.76 -24.22
C CYS A 142 -1.43 9.99 -23.33
N SER A 143 -1.78 11.17 -23.85
CA SER A 143 -1.60 12.44 -23.13
C SER A 143 -2.55 12.68 -21.95
N ASP A 144 -3.68 11.97 -21.85
CA ASP A 144 -4.55 12.11 -20.67
C ASP A 144 -3.88 11.54 -19.41
N CYS A 145 -3.12 10.45 -19.58
CA CYS A 145 -2.39 9.79 -18.50
C CYS A 145 -0.98 10.35 -18.31
N HIS A 146 -0.26 10.68 -19.39
CA HIS A 146 1.13 11.13 -19.31
C HIS A 146 1.32 12.65 -19.28
N GLY A 147 0.29 13.43 -19.64
CA GLY A 147 0.43 14.85 -19.97
C GLY A 147 0.75 15.07 -21.45
N SER A 148 0.64 16.31 -21.93
CA SER A 148 0.86 16.63 -23.35
C SER A 148 2.25 17.22 -23.60
N HIS A 149 2.58 18.32 -22.92
CA HIS A 149 3.91 18.94 -23.00
C HIS A 149 4.76 18.60 -21.78
N GLU A 150 4.14 18.36 -20.63
CA GLU A 150 4.77 18.00 -19.36
C GLU A 150 4.87 16.48 -19.15
N VAL A 151 5.41 15.74 -20.13
CA VAL A 151 5.57 14.28 -20.02
C VAL A 151 6.70 13.94 -19.03
N LEU A 152 6.32 13.64 -17.79
CA LEU A 152 7.25 13.32 -16.69
C LEU A 152 7.54 11.82 -16.58
N SER A 153 8.64 11.48 -15.90
CA SER A 153 8.95 10.09 -15.55
C SER A 153 7.90 9.55 -14.57
N ALA A 154 7.52 8.28 -14.70
CA ALA A 154 6.62 7.62 -13.74
C ALA A 154 7.20 7.53 -12.32
N HIS A 155 8.50 7.77 -12.15
CA HIS A 155 9.17 7.84 -10.85
C HIS A 155 9.16 9.24 -10.23
N ASP A 156 8.74 10.26 -10.97
CA ASP A 156 8.60 11.63 -10.46
C ASP A 156 7.28 11.77 -9.70
N PRO A 157 7.27 12.16 -8.40
CA PRO A 157 6.04 12.36 -7.63
C PRO A 157 5.04 13.36 -8.23
N SER A 158 5.49 14.25 -9.11
CA SER A 158 4.65 15.22 -9.83
C SER A 158 3.99 14.61 -11.06
N SER A 159 4.43 13.43 -11.51
CA SER A 159 3.87 12.74 -12.67
C SER A 159 2.47 12.21 -12.38
N ARG A 160 1.58 12.37 -13.35
CA ARG A 160 0.23 11.77 -13.33
C ARG A 160 0.28 10.24 -13.28
N THR A 161 1.35 9.62 -13.76
CA THR A 161 1.55 8.16 -13.70
C THR A 161 2.38 7.70 -12.50
N TYR A 162 2.73 8.60 -11.57
CA TYR A 162 3.33 8.22 -10.31
C TYR A 162 2.35 7.41 -9.46
N VAL A 163 2.84 6.43 -8.71
CA VAL A 163 2.00 5.41 -8.04
C VAL A 163 0.86 5.99 -7.18
N THR A 164 1.10 7.08 -6.44
CA THR A 164 0.06 7.73 -5.62
C THR A 164 -0.89 8.61 -6.44
N ASN A 165 -0.50 9.02 -7.64
CA ASN A 165 -1.33 9.81 -8.56
C ASN A 165 -2.21 8.95 -9.47
N ILE A 166 -1.83 7.68 -9.73
CA ILE A 166 -2.58 6.77 -10.62
C ILE A 166 -4.08 6.74 -10.29
N PRO A 167 -4.52 6.55 -9.02
CA PRO A 167 -5.95 6.54 -8.72
C PRO A 167 -6.67 7.80 -9.17
N ARG A 168 -6.07 8.98 -8.94
CA ARG A 168 -6.65 10.28 -9.32
C ARG A 168 -6.64 10.46 -10.85
N THR A 169 -5.60 10.00 -11.54
CA THR A 169 -5.50 10.04 -13.00
C THR A 169 -6.62 9.23 -13.64
N CYS A 170 -6.88 8.01 -13.17
CA CYS A 170 -8.03 7.22 -13.60
C CYS A 170 -9.36 7.89 -13.18
N GLY A 171 -9.40 8.42 -11.96
CA GLY A 171 -10.57 9.07 -11.35
C GLY A 171 -11.07 10.32 -12.07
N THR A 172 -10.23 10.95 -12.88
CA THR A 172 -10.62 12.09 -13.73
C THR A 172 -11.77 11.73 -14.66
N CYS A 173 -11.86 10.46 -15.08
CA CYS A 173 -12.96 9.95 -15.89
C CYS A 173 -13.79 8.89 -15.16
N HIS A 174 -13.15 8.02 -14.37
CA HIS A 174 -13.79 6.90 -13.67
C HIS A 174 -14.39 7.25 -12.30
N GLY A 175 -14.29 8.52 -11.89
CA GLY A 175 -15.00 9.12 -10.76
C GLY A 175 -15.77 10.39 -11.15
N ASP A 176 -15.77 10.77 -12.44
CA ASP A 176 -16.55 11.91 -12.91
C ASP A 176 -18.02 11.52 -13.05
N SER A 177 -18.88 12.08 -12.19
CA SER A 177 -20.30 11.70 -12.13
C SER A 177 -21.06 11.89 -13.44
N THR A 178 -20.63 12.84 -14.28
CA THR A 178 -21.25 13.09 -15.59
C THR A 178 -20.88 12.00 -16.58
N LEU A 179 -19.59 11.74 -16.76
CA LEU A 179 -19.08 10.74 -17.68
C LEU A 179 -19.49 9.33 -17.24
N VAL A 180 -19.42 9.02 -15.94
CA VAL A 180 -19.85 7.74 -15.38
C VAL A 180 -21.33 7.48 -15.70
N ARG A 181 -22.20 8.49 -15.54
CA ARG A 181 -23.63 8.39 -15.89
C ARG A 181 -23.86 8.27 -17.39
N GLU A 182 -23.24 9.14 -18.20
CA GLU A 182 -23.34 9.11 -19.66
C GLU A 182 -22.92 7.76 -20.25
N ARG A 183 -21.86 7.18 -19.69
CA ARG A 183 -21.28 5.90 -20.13
C ARG A 183 -21.85 4.68 -19.42
N LYS A 184 -22.79 4.88 -18.49
CA LYS A 184 -23.39 3.81 -17.67
C LYS A 184 -22.32 2.96 -16.98
N LEU A 185 -21.25 3.61 -16.52
CA LEU A 185 -20.18 2.99 -15.76
C LEU A 185 -20.52 3.03 -14.27
N LYS A 186 -19.74 2.28 -13.48
CA LYS A 186 -19.71 2.39 -12.03
C LYS A 186 -18.68 3.45 -11.62
N ASP A 187 -18.94 4.15 -10.53
CA ASP A 187 -17.94 5.05 -9.91
C ASP A 187 -16.87 4.24 -9.19
N THR A 188 -15.93 3.71 -9.98
CA THR A 188 -14.86 2.84 -9.46
C THR A 188 -13.79 3.61 -8.69
N TYR A 189 -13.65 4.92 -8.91
CA TYR A 189 -12.66 5.74 -8.22
C TYR A 189 -13.02 5.91 -6.74
N HIS A 190 -14.24 6.34 -6.44
CA HIS A 190 -14.65 6.54 -5.05
C HIS A 190 -14.77 5.21 -4.30
N GLU A 191 -15.13 4.12 -4.97
CA GLU A 191 -15.06 2.78 -4.38
C GLU A 191 -13.64 2.35 -4.04
N TYR A 192 -12.69 2.58 -4.95
CA TYR A 192 -11.28 2.30 -4.70
C TYR A 192 -10.76 3.05 -3.48
N LEU A 193 -11.10 4.34 -3.32
CA LEU A 193 -10.70 5.13 -2.16
C LEU A 193 -11.19 4.53 -0.82
N GLY A 194 -12.32 3.82 -0.82
CA GLY A 194 -12.83 3.10 0.35
C GLY A 194 -12.09 1.80 0.68
N SER A 195 -11.27 1.29 -0.25
CA SER A 195 -10.63 -0.02 -0.13
C SER A 195 -9.43 -0.05 0.82
N VAL A 196 -9.08 -1.25 1.29
CA VAL A 196 -7.86 -1.49 2.06
C VAL A 196 -6.58 -1.18 1.29
N HIS A 197 -6.59 -1.31 -0.04
CA HIS A 197 -5.44 -0.98 -0.87
C HIS A 197 -5.21 0.53 -0.91
N ALA A 198 -6.27 1.33 -1.08
CA ALA A 198 -6.17 2.79 -1.03
C ALA A 198 -5.73 3.27 0.36
N LYS A 199 -6.31 2.73 1.44
CA LYS A 199 -5.88 3.04 2.81
C LYS A 199 -4.41 2.69 3.04
N SER A 200 -3.94 1.54 2.53
CA SER A 200 -2.53 1.21 2.61
C SER A 200 -1.65 2.17 1.81
N LEU A 201 -2.10 2.60 0.62
CA LEU A 201 -1.35 3.51 -0.24
C LEU A 201 -1.23 4.90 0.38
N PHE A 202 -2.36 5.48 0.79
CA PHE A 202 -2.45 6.87 1.22
C PHE A 202 -2.19 7.04 2.71
N ASP A 203 -2.86 6.25 3.58
CA ASP A 203 -2.78 6.45 5.03
C ASP A 203 -1.48 5.90 5.61
N LYS A 204 -1.00 4.78 5.05
CA LYS A 204 0.24 4.12 5.50
C LYS A 204 1.47 4.46 4.64
N GLY A 205 1.31 5.21 3.55
CA GLY A 205 2.40 5.55 2.63
C GLY A 205 3.04 4.34 1.92
N ASN A 206 2.32 3.21 1.82
CA ASN A 206 2.87 2.00 1.20
C ASN A 206 2.80 2.10 -0.33
N LEU A 207 3.90 2.52 -0.97
CA LEU A 207 4.00 2.63 -2.42
C LEU A 207 3.89 1.29 -3.17
N LYS A 208 3.94 0.15 -2.47
CA LYS A 208 3.71 -1.18 -3.05
C LYS A 208 2.25 -1.61 -3.01
N ALA A 209 1.37 -0.80 -2.40
CA ALA A 209 -0.06 -1.09 -2.37
C ALA A 209 -0.64 -1.10 -3.81
N PRO A 210 -1.50 -2.08 -4.15
CA PRO A 210 -2.10 -2.16 -5.48
C PRO A 210 -2.91 -0.91 -5.84
N THR A 211 -2.78 -0.46 -7.08
CA THR A 211 -3.56 0.64 -7.66
C THR A 211 -4.42 0.13 -8.83
N CYS A 212 -5.08 1.04 -9.55
CA CYS A 212 -5.89 0.68 -10.73
C CYS A 212 -5.12 -0.16 -11.75
N VAL A 213 -3.86 0.22 -12.04
CA VAL A 213 -3.04 -0.47 -13.05
C VAL A 213 -2.46 -1.80 -12.57
N SER A 214 -2.46 -2.05 -11.26
CA SER A 214 -2.01 -3.34 -10.70
C SER A 214 -2.93 -4.49 -11.11
N CYS A 215 -4.23 -4.21 -11.30
CA CYS A 215 -5.24 -5.18 -11.71
C CYS A 215 -5.59 -5.08 -13.21
N HIS A 216 -5.73 -3.86 -13.73
CA HIS A 216 -6.19 -3.61 -15.11
C HIS A 216 -5.06 -3.50 -16.14
N GLY A 217 -3.81 -3.52 -15.68
CA GLY A 217 -2.63 -3.23 -16.51
C GLY A 217 -2.47 -1.73 -16.76
N VAL A 218 -1.33 -1.34 -17.34
CA VAL A 218 -0.97 0.08 -17.56
C VAL A 218 -1.51 0.55 -18.91
N HIS A 219 -0.86 0.19 -20.02
CA HIS A 219 -1.25 0.65 -21.37
C HIS A 219 -2.38 -0.18 -21.98
N GLY A 220 -2.43 -1.48 -21.64
CA GLY A 220 -3.54 -2.35 -22.03
C GLY A 220 -4.86 -1.93 -21.40
N ALA A 221 -4.83 -1.30 -20.21
CA ALA A 221 -5.95 -0.73 -19.42
C ALA A 221 -7.30 -1.42 -19.69
N SER A 222 -7.28 -2.75 -19.82
CA SER A 222 -8.32 -3.43 -20.58
C SER A 222 -9.48 -3.63 -19.62
N PRO A 223 -10.75 -3.41 -20.04
CA PRO A 223 -11.89 -3.91 -19.30
C PRO A 223 -11.76 -5.42 -19.35
N SER A 224 -11.13 -5.89 -18.29
CA SER A 224 -10.68 -7.24 -18.07
C SER A 224 -11.81 -8.20 -18.37
N ASP A 225 -11.51 -9.25 -19.13
CA ASP A 225 -12.26 -10.47 -18.99
C ASP A 225 -12.31 -10.79 -17.49
N ILE A 226 -13.47 -10.53 -16.86
CA ILE A 226 -13.74 -10.68 -15.42
C ILE A 226 -13.35 -12.09 -14.93
N ARG A 227 -13.28 -13.06 -15.86
CA ARG A 227 -12.85 -14.43 -15.59
C ARG A 227 -11.37 -14.54 -15.21
N ASN A 228 -10.51 -13.61 -15.62
CA ASN A 228 -9.06 -13.66 -15.37
C ASN A 228 -8.52 -12.60 -14.39
N VAL A 229 -9.31 -11.59 -13.98
CA VAL A 229 -8.90 -10.62 -12.93
C VAL A 229 -8.53 -11.31 -11.63
N ASN A 230 -9.23 -12.39 -11.28
CA ASN A 230 -9.02 -13.06 -10.00
C ASN A 230 -7.66 -13.77 -9.90
N LYS A 231 -7.03 -14.08 -11.04
CA LYS A 231 -5.63 -14.56 -11.06
C LYS A 231 -4.64 -13.46 -10.65
N VAL A 232 -5.01 -12.19 -10.82
CA VAL A 232 -4.15 -11.05 -10.45
C VAL A 232 -4.03 -10.94 -8.94
N CYS A 233 -5.11 -11.18 -8.19
CA CYS A 233 -5.07 -11.23 -6.73
C CYS A 233 -4.01 -12.22 -6.24
N GLY A 234 -3.95 -13.40 -6.85
CA GLY A 234 -3.02 -14.48 -6.53
C GLY A 234 -1.55 -14.21 -6.85
N ARG A 235 -1.21 -13.10 -7.53
CA ARG A 235 0.19 -12.68 -7.71
C ARG A 235 0.80 -12.20 -6.39
N CYS A 236 -0.02 -11.63 -5.51
CA CYS A 236 0.39 -11.17 -4.18
C CYS A 236 -0.16 -12.11 -3.09
N HIS A 237 -1.44 -12.49 -3.18
CA HIS A 237 -2.13 -13.41 -2.26
C HIS A 237 -1.92 -14.87 -2.70
N THR A 238 -0.66 -15.29 -2.77
CA THR A 238 -0.26 -16.59 -3.32
C THR A 238 -0.72 -17.76 -2.45
N ALA A 239 -0.68 -17.60 -1.13
CA ALA A 239 -1.11 -18.63 -0.18
C ALA A 239 -2.63 -18.83 -0.24
N GLU A 240 -3.41 -17.73 -0.20
CA GLU A 240 -4.87 -17.77 -0.34
C GLU A 240 -5.26 -18.39 -1.68
N ARG A 241 -4.55 -18.02 -2.77
CA ARG A 241 -4.77 -18.61 -4.09
C ARG A 241 -4.59 -20.13 -4.07
N ARG A 242 -3.51 -20.62 -3.44
CA ARG A 242 -3.22 -22.05 -3.35
C ARG A 242 -4.33 -22.79 -2.60
N TYR A 243 -4.75 -22.27 -1.44
CA TYR A 243 -5.83 -22.90 -0.67
C TYR A 243 -7.17 -22.86 -1.43
N PHE A 244 -7.52 -21.73 -2.04
CA PHE A 244 -8.71 -21.63 -2.89
C PHE A 244 -8.70 -22.65 -4.02
N GLN A 245 -7.56 -22.82 -4.70
CA GLN A 245 -7.40 -23.79 -5.79
C GLN A 245 -7.55 -25.25 -5.35
N ALA A 246 -7.17 -25.56 -4.10
CA ALA A 246 -7.36 -26.89 -3.52
C ALA A 246 -8.80 -27.14 -3.06
N GLY A 247 -9.58 -26.09 -2.85
CA GLY A 247 -10.95 -26.15 -2.35
C GLY A 247 -12.01 -26.49 -3.43
N PRO A 248 -13.25 -26.80 -3.00
CA PRO A 248 -14.34 -27.20 -3.90
C PRO A 248 -14.82 -26.07 -4.82
N HIS A 249 -14.58 -24.81 -4.45
CA HIS A 249 -15.02 -23.66 -5.23
C HIS A 249 -14.24 -23.46 -6.53
N ALA A 250 -12.97 -23.86 -6.62
CA ALA A 250 -12.15 -23.59 -7.80
C ALA A 250 -12.76 -24.21 -9.08
N ALA A 251 -13.07 -25.50 -9.05
CA ALA A 251 -13.67 -26.19 -10.18
C ALA A 251 -15.11 -25.73 -10.46
N ALA A 252 -15.91 -25.55 -9.40
CA ALA A 252 -17.32 -25.16 -9.51
C ALA A 252 -17.49 -23.74 -10.10
N MET A 253 -16.69 -22.78 -9.62
CA MET A 253 -16.75 -21.40 -10.11
C MET A 253 -16.19 -21.28 -11.53
N ALA A 254 -15.13 -22.05 -11.86
CA ALA A 254 -14.61 -22.11 -13.23
C ALA A 254 -15.67 -22.64 -14.21
N ALA A 255 -16.37 -23.73 -13.87
CA ALA A 255 -17.43 -24.29 -14.70
C ALA A 255 -18.59 -23.32 -14.93
N LYS A 256 -18.91 -22.48 -13.93
CA LYS A 256 -19.95 -21.44 -14.01
C LYS A 256 -19.46 -20.09 -14.53
N GLN A 257 -18.20 -19.98 -14.93
CA GLN A 257 -17.57 -18.72 -15.36
C GLN A 257 -17.75 -17.58 -14.33
N MET A 258 -17.75 -17.91 -13.04
CA MET A 258 -17.88 -16.94 -11.96
C MET A 258 -16.54 -16.28 -11.65
N ALA A 259 -16.58 -15.04 -11.17
CA ALA A 259 -15.40 -14.35 -10.71
C ALA A 259 -14.95 -14.94 -9.37
N GLU A 260 -13.81 -15.64 -9.31
CA GLU A 260 -13.34 -16.37 -8.10
C GLU A 260 -13.28 -15.47 -6.84
N CYS A 261 -12.20 -14.69 -6.65
CA CYS A 261 -11.96 -13.92 -5.44
C CYS A 261 -12.99 -12.81 -5.21
N SER A 262 -13.36 -12.09 -6.27
CA SER A 262 -14.25 -10.93 -6.16
C SER A 262 -15.70 -11.28 -5.89
N SER A 263 -16.17 -12.50 -6.20
CA SER A 263 -17.54 -12.92 -5.80
C SER A 263 -17.73 -12.92 -4.28
N CYS A 264 -16.67 -13.22 -3.53
CA CYS A 264 -16.71 -13.19 -2.08
C CYS A 264 -16.27 -11.83 -1.54
N HIS A 265 -15.13 -11.30 -1.99
CA HIS A 265 -14.45 -10.14 -1.36
C HIS A 265 -14.84 -8.77 -1.92
N GLY A 266 -15.47 -8.70 -3.10
CA GLY A 266 -15.63 -7.47 -3.87
C GLY A 266 -14.42 -7.17 -4.76
N ASP A 267 -14.46 -6.05 -5.48
CA ASP A 267 -13.51 -5.69 -6.53
C ASP A 267 -12.77 -4.37 -6.25
N HIS A 268 -13.38 -3.22 -6.54
CA HIS A 268 -12.76 -1.90 -6.35
C HIS A 268 -12.83 -1.48 -4.89
N GLY A 269 -13.92 -1.78 -4.18
CA GLY A 269 -14.13 -1.45 -2.77
C GLY A 269 -13.77 -2.58 -1.79
N ILE A 270 -12.63 -3.26 -1.96
CA ILE A 270 -12.23 -4.38 -1.09
C ILE A 270 -12.13 -3.91 0.37
N ALA A 271 -12.99 -4.48 1.22
CA ALA A 271 -13.05 -4.21 2.65
C ALA A 271 -11.97 -4.98 3.44
N PRO A 272 -11.68 -4.57 4.70
CA PRO A 272 -10.85 -5.35 5.61
C PRO A 272 -11.33 -6.80 5.77
N SER A 273 -10.39 -7.68 6.11
CA SER A 273 -10.71 -9.05 6.49
C SER A 273 -11.51 -9.04 7.79
N GLU A 274 -12.74 -9.53 7.74
CA GLU A 274 -13.59 -9.73 8.91
C GLU A 274 -13.92 -11.22 9.02
N THR A 275 -13.67 -11.80 10.20
CA THR A 275 -13.84 -13.24 10.46
C THR A 275 -15.29 -13.66 10.27
N ALA A 276 -16.25 -12.80 10.60
CA ALA A 276 -17.69 -13.01 10.38
C ALA A 276 -18.06 -13.33 8.91
N ARG A 277 -17.19 -12.99 7.95
CA ARG A 277 -17.39 -13.33 6.53
C ARG A 277 -17.28 -14.82 6.24
N LEU A 278 -16.66 -15.61 7.11
CA LEU A 278 -16.60 -17.08 7.02
C LEU A 278 -18.00 -17.70 7.02
N ALA A 279 -18.93 -17.16 7.81
CA ALA A 279 -20.31 -17.64 7.87
C ALA A 279 -21.24 -16.87 6.92
N THR A 280 -21.09 -15.54 6.84
CA THR A 280 -22.05 -14.67 6.13
C THR A 280 -21.90 -14.67 4.61
N SER A 281 -20.74 -15.07 4.07
CA SER A 281 -20.55 -15.06 2.61
C SER A 281 -21.25 -16.22 1.90
N CYS A 282 -21.46 -17.34 2.59
CA CYS A 282 -21.99 -18.58 2.02
C CYS A 282 -23.44 -18.43 1.54
N VAL A 283 -24.27 -17.73 2.32
CA VAL A 283 -25.71 -17.57 2.06
C VAL A 283 -26.03 -16.73 0.83
N LYS A 284 -25.02 -16.08 0.22
CA LYS A 284 -25.17 -15.37 -1.06
C LYS A 284 -25.46 -16.33 -2.23
N CYS A 285 -24.99 -17.57 -2.13
CA CYS A 285 -25.12 -18.58 -3.19
C CYS A 285 -25.72 -19.90 -2.70
N HIS A 286 -25.59 -20.21 -1.40
CA HIS A 286 -26.08 -21.45 -0.81
C HIS A 286 -27.38 -21.20 -0.04
N ALA A 287 -28.29 -22.17 -0.10
CA ALA A 287 -29.60 -22.07 0.56
C ALA A 287 -29.44 -22.04 2.09
N LYS A 288 -30.36 -21.34 2.75
CA LYS A 288 -30.44 -21.35 4.21
C LYS A 288 -30.79 -22.76 4.72
N GLY A 289 -30.13 -23.22 5.78
CA GLY A 289 -30.20 -24.57 6.31
C GLY A 289 -29.40 -25.61 5.51
N SER A 290 -28.67 -25.20 4.47
CA SER A 290 -27.82 -26.13 3.71
C SER A 290 -26.60 -26.57 4.51
N LYS A 291 -26.02 -27.71 4.12
CA LYS A 291 -24.74 -28.19 4.66
C LYS A 291 -23.62 -27.15 4.51
N ASP A 292 -23.67 -26.34 3.46
CA ASP A 292 -22.65 -25.32 3.16
C ASP A 292 -22.75 -24.09 4.07
N GLU A 293 -23.97 -23.66 4.43
CA GLU A 293 -24.16 -22.61 5.45
C GLU A 293 -23.68 -23.10 6.82
N VAL A 294 -24.04 -24.34 7.18
CA VAL A 294 -23.59 -24.95 8.45
C VAL A 294 -22.07 -25.04 8.47
N LEU A 295 -21.43 -25.44 7.38
CA LEU A 295 -19.97 -25.47 7.26
C LEU A 295 -19.35 -24.10 7.51
N GLY A 296 -19.86 -23.03 6.89
CA GLY A 296 -19.36 -21.67 7.12
C GLY A 296 -19.49 -21.23 8.59
N ALA A 297 -20.61 -21.58 9.24
CA ALA A 297 -20.81 -21.35 10.67
C ALA A 297 -19.84 -22.16 11.54
N THR A 298 -19.56 -23.42 11.18
CA THR A 298 -18.57 -24.26 11.86
C THR A 298 -17.17 -23.68 11.75
N LEU A 299 -16.74 -23.25 10.56
CA LEU A 299 -15.43 -22.63 10.37
C LEU A 299 -15.28 -21.38 11.25
N LEU A 300 -16.29 -20.52 11.27
CA LEU A 300 -16.29 -19.35 12.15
C LEU A 300 -16.19 -19.74 13.62
N ALA A 301 -16.99 -20.69 14.08
CA ALA A 301 -17.00 -21.13 15.47
C ALA A 301 -15.66 -21.74 15.90
N THR A 302 -15.01 -22.54 15.04
CA THR A 302 -13.68 -23.11 15.29
C THR A 302 -12.62 -22.02 15.43
N TYR A 303 -12.64 -21.02 14.55
CA TYR A 303 -11.73 -19.88 14.63
C TYR A 303 -11.94 -19.08 15.93
N GLN A 304 -13.20 -18.75 16.24
CA GLN A 304 -13.55 -17.98 17.42
C GLN A 304 -13.17 -18.71 18.72
N ALA A 305 -13.35 -20.03 18.79
CA ALA A 305 -12.95 -20.80 19.96
C ALA A 305 -11.44 -20.67 20.26
N ALA A 306 -10.58 -20.66 19.23
CA ALA A 306 -9.14 -20.46 19.41
C ALA A 306 -8.81 -19.00 19.79
N GLU A 307 -9.46 -18.04 19.15
CA GLU A 307 -9.32 -16.61 19.46
C GLU A 307 -9.73 -16.28 20.90
N ASP A 308 -10.81 -16.91 21.39
CA ASP A 308 -11.31 -16.76 22.75
C ASP A 308 -10.29 -17.23 23.80
N GLU A 309 -9.58 -18.35 23.56
CA GLU A 309 -8.53 -18.83 24.47
C GLU A 309 -7.30 -17.89 24.49
N ILE A 310 -6.94 -17.31 23.35
CA ILE A 310 -5.88 -16.30 23.28
C ILE A 310 -6.28 -15.04 24.05
N ARG A 311 -7.52 -14.54 23.88
CA ARG A 311 -8.00 -13.37 24.63
C ARG A 311 -8.02 -13.60 26.14
N LYS A 312 -8.35 -14.82 26.59
CA LYS A 312 -8.26 -15.20 28.01
C LYS A 312 -6.81 -15.18 28.50
N ALA A 313 -5.87 -15.68 27.70
CA ALA A 313 -4.43 -15.64 28.01
C ALA A 313 -3.91 -14.20 28.10
N GLU A 314 -4.25 -13.33 27.15
CA GLU A 314 -3.92 -11.90 27.15
C GLU A 314 -4.42 -11.20 28.42
N ALA A 315 -5.67 -11.47 28.83
CA ALA A 315 -6.24 -10.92 30.04
C ALA A 315 -5.50 -11.37 31.32
N LEU A 316 -4.95 -12.59 31.34
CA LEU A 316 -4.12 -13.06 32.45
C LEU A 316 -2.72 -12.46 32.43
N VAL A 317 -2.11 -12.31 31.25
CA VAL A 317 -0.83 -11.62 31.09
C VAL A 317 -0.93 -10.18 31.59
N ALA A 318 -1.99 -9.47 31.24
CA ALA A 318 -2.25 -8.12 31.73
C ALA A 318 -2.39 -8.06 33.27
N LYS A 319 -2.99 -9.07 33.90
CA LYS A 319 -3.03 -9.19 35.37
C LYS A 319 -1.65 -9.51 35.96
N ALA A 320 -0.87 -10.33 35.28
CA ALA A 320 0.47 -10.70 35.69
C ALA A 320 1.47 -9.54 35.60
N ASP A 321 1.28 -8.61 34.66
CA ASP A 321 2.06 -7.37 34.53
C ASP A 321 1.93 -6.46 35.77
N ALA A 322 0.83 -6.57 36.53
CA ALA A 322 0.59 -5.79 37.74
C ALA A 322 1.29 -6.35 38.99
N VAL A 323 1.98 -7.48 38.88
CA VAL A 323 2.74 -8.09 39.98
C VAL A 323 4.20 -8.30 39.55
N PRO A 324 5.14 -8.59 40.49
CA PRO A 324 6.56 -8.82 40.17
C PRO A 324 6.82 -10.15 39.41
N LEU A 325 6.11 -10.40 38.33
CA LEU A 325 6.23 -11.58 37.49
C LEU A 325 6.74 -11.16 36.10
N ARG A 326 7.74 -11.87 35.58
CA ARG A 326 8.21 -11.65 34.21
C ARG A 326 7.21 -12.21 33.21
N THR A 327 6.70 -11.36 32.33
CA THR A 327 5.65 -11.71 31.38
C THR A 327 6.06 -11.76 29.91
N GLU A 328 7.28 -11.30 29.58
CA GLU A 328 7.76 -11.15 28.19
C GLU A 328 7.68 -12.45 27.37
N ASP A 329 7.94 -13.59 28.01
CA ASP A 329 7.87 -14.91 27.34
C ASP A 329 6.42 -15.26 26.92
N TYR A 330 5.43 -14.99 27.79
CA TYR A 330 4.03 -15.22 27.44
C TYR A 330 3.54 -14.26 26.35
N LYS A 331 4.04 -13.01 26.34
CA LYS A 331 3.72 -12.05 25.26
C LYS A 331 4.24 -12.57 23.92
N ALA A 332 5.46 -13.10 23.88
CA ALA A 332 6.02 -13.70 22.67
C ALA A 332 5.21 -14.94 22.21
N ARG A 333 4.81 -15.82 23.13
CA ARG A 333 3.94 -16.97 22.83
C ARG A 333 2.55 -16.54 22.34
N ILE A 334 1.97 -15.46 22.88
CA ILE A 334 0.70 -14.90 22.38
C ILE A 334 0.85 -14.41 20.93
N GLU A 335 1.95 -13.73 20.60
CA GLU A 335 2.22 -13.32 19.21
C GLU A 335 2.38 -14.51 18.26
N GLU A 336 2.97 -15.61 18.74
CA GLU A 336 3.00 -16.89 18.01
C GLU A 336 1.58 -17.44 17.79
N ALA A 337 0.74 -17.44 18.82
CA ALA A 337 -0.65 -17.88 18.73
C ALA A 337 -1.47 -17.05 17.73
N HIS A 338 -1.28 -15.72 17.71
CA HIS A 338 -1.86 -14.84 16.69
C HIS A 338 -1.33 -15.14 15.29
N THR A 339 -0.09 -15.59 15.16
CA THR A 339 0.46 -16.05 13.88
C THR A 339 -0.28 -17.28 13.39
N TYR A 340 -0.53 -18.26 14.25
CA TYR A 340 -1.35 -19.42 13.90
C TYR A 340 -2.78 -19.03 13.49
N LEU A 341 -3.41 -18.04 14.14
CA LEU A 341 -4.72 -17.54 13.70
C LEU A 341 -4.68 -16.91 12.30
N ARG A 342 -3.64 -16.15 11.97
CA ARG A 342 -3.47 -15.60 10.62
C ARG A 342 -3.33 -16.72 9.58
N GLU A 343 -2.53 -17.74 9.88
CA GLU A 343 -2.38 -18.91 9.01
C GLU A 343 -3.69 -19.70 8.86
N ALA A 344 -4.49 -19.80 9.94
CA ALA A 344 -5.80 -20.41 9.91
C ALA A 344 -6.75 -19.68 8.93
N LEU A 345 -6.76 -18.35 8.93
CA LEU A 345 -7.58 -17.56 7.98
C LEU A 345 -7.13 -17.76 6.53
N THR A 346 -5.82 -17.83 6.30
CA THR A 346 -5.30 -18.16 4.96
C THR A 346 -5.74 -19.57 4.54
N ALA A 347 -5.64 -20.56 5.43
CA ALA A 347 -6.07 -21.94 5.18
C ALA A 347 -7.59 -22.08 5.00
N ALA A 348 -8.39 -21.23 5.64
CA ALA A 348 -9.85 -21.22 5.50
C ALA A 348 -10.33 -21.00 4.05
N HIS A 349 -9.48 -20.46 3.17
CA HIS A 349 -9.78 -20.34 1.73
C HIS A 349 -9.92 -21.70 1.02
N ALA A 350 -9.47 -22.80 1.63
CA ALA A 350 -9.75 -24.16 1.14
C ALA A 350 -11.19 -24.60 1.40
N VAL A 351 -11.94 -23.90 2.25
CA VAL A 351 -13.32 -24.23 2.66
C VAL A 351 -13.41 -25.67 3.15
N SER A 352 -12.46 -26.05 4.02
CA SER A 352 -12.37 -27.38 4.65
C SER A 352 -12.05 -27.20 6.14
N PRO A 353 -12.79 -27.86 7.04
CA PRO A 353 -12.49 -27.85 8.47
C PRO A 353 -11.09 -28.39 8.77
N GLU A 354 -10.69 -29.48 8.09
CA GLU A 354 -9.40 -30.14 8.27
C GLU A 354 -8.23 -29.23 7.87
N GLY A 355 -8.42 -28.41 6.83
CA GLY A 355 -7.40 -27.46 6.39
C GLY A 355 -7.08 -26.38 7.43
N MET A 356 -8.05 -26.01 8.27
CA MET A 356 -7.92 -24.94 9.26
C MET A 356 -7.63 -25.47 10.67
N SER A 357 -8.14 -26.65 11.01
CA SER A 357 -8.14 -27.18 12.38
C SER A 357 -6.75 -27.24 12.99
N GLY A 358 -5.74 -27.69 12.25
CA GLY A 358 -4.37 -27.82 12.76
C GLY A 358 -3.71 -26.48 13.13
N TYR A 359 -4.15 -25.36 12.56
CA TYR A 359 -3.69 -24.02 12.97
C TYR A 359 -4.47 -23.51 14.17
N THR A 360 -5.80 -23.66 14.17
CA THR A 360 -6.65 -23.24 15.29
C THR A 360 -6.38 -24.04 16.56
N GLU A 361 -6.06 -25.33 16.46
CA GLU A 361 -5.71 -26.17 17.61
C GLU A 361 -4.37 -25.75 18.22
N ARG A 362 -3.36 -25.44 17.40
CA ARG A 362 -2.08 -24.89 17.89
C ARG A 362 -2.27 -23.54 18.57
N ALA A 363 -3.00 -22.63 17.94
CA ALA A 363 -3.34 -21.32 18.51
C ALA A 363 -4.03 -21.48 19.88
N LYS A 364 -5.01 -22.38 19.95
CA LYS A 364 -5.77 -22.70 21.16
C LYS A 364 -4.88 -23.30 22.25
N SER A 365 -4.05 -24.29 21.92
CA SER A 365 -3.13 -24.96 22.87
C SER A 365 -2.21 -23.96 23.55
N VAL A 366 -1.61 -23.04 22.79
CA VAL A 366 -0.76 -21.99 23.34
C VAL A 366 -1.54 -21.12 24.35
N GLY A 367 -2.77 -20.72 24.00
CA GLY A 367 -3.63 -19.96 24.91
C GLY A 367 -3.95 -20.72 26.20
N GLU A 368 -4.29 -22.01 26.10
CA GLU A 368 -4.62 -22.86 27.25
C GLU A 368 -3.42 -23.08 28.18
N GLU A 369 -2.23 -23.37 27.63
CA GLU A 369 -0.99 -23.54 28.39
C GLU A 369 -0.60 -22.28 29.16
N ILE A 370 -0.62 -21.11 28.50
CA ILE A 370 -0.34 -19.82 29.15
C ILE A 370 -1.32 -19.57 30.30
N GLN A 371 -2.60 -19.87 30.08
CA GLN A 371 -3.61 -19.71 31.12
C GLN A 371 -3.33 -20.61 32.32
N GLU A 372 -2.99 -21.89 32.10
CA GLU A 372 -2.68 -22.83 33.17
C GLU A 372 -1.45 -22.39 33.99
N GLU A 373 -0.37 -22.02 33.30
CA GLU A 373 0.87 -21.56 33.93
C GLU A 373 0.66 -20.27 34.75
N LEU A 374 -0.03 -19.27 34.19
CA LEU A 374 -0.24 -18.00 34.86
C LEU A 374 -1.23 -18.08 36.00
N LYS A 375 -2.32 -18.86 35.88
CA LYS A 375 -3.26 -19.07 36.99
C LYS A 375 -2.54 -19.67 38.19
N SER A 376 -1.71 -20.69 37.96
CA SER A 376 -0.90 -21.33 39.01
C SER A 376 0.05 -20.32 39.68
N LYS A 377 0.82 -19.55 38.89
CA LYS A 377 1.76 -18.56 39.43
C LYS A 377 1.07 -17.41 40.19
N LEU A 378 -0.03 -16.88 39.66
CA LEU A 378 -0.81 -15.83 40.31
C LEU A 378 -1.46 -16.31 41.62
N GLN A 379 -1.93 -17.56 41.65
CA GLN A 379 -2.45 -18.18 42.86
C GLN A 379 -1.35 -18.32 43.91
N ASN A 380 -0.17 -18.79 43.54
CA ASN A 380 0.97 -18.91 44.47
C ASN A 380 1.37 -17.55 45.06
N ILE A 381 1.46 -16.49 44.24
CA ILE A 381 1.74 -15.13 44.72
C ILE A 381 0.67 -14.66 45.71
N THR A 382 -0.61 -14.94 45.43
CA THR A 382 -1.70 -14.60 46.35
C THR A 382 -1.55 -15.31 47.69
N VAL A 383 -1.24 -16.61 47.68
CA VAL A 383 -1.02 -17.41 48.89
C VAL A 383 0.19 -16.91 49.67
N GLU A 384 1.31 -16.61 49.01
CA GLU A 384 2.50 -16.04 49.64
C GLU A 384 2.22 -14.69 50.32
N LYS A 385 1.45 -13.82 49.67
CA LYS A 385 1.03 -12.53 50.27
C LYS A 385 0.18 -12.73 51.52
N ILE A 386 -0.78 -13.65 51.49
CA ILE A 386 -1.62 -13.97 52.66
C ILE A 386 -0.74 -14.50 53.79
N PHE A 387 0.18 -15.42 53.49
CA PHE A 387 1.08 -15.98 54.49
C PHE A 387 1.99 -14.92 55.11
N LEU A 388 2.56 -14.01 54.29
CA LEU A 388 3.36 -12.88 54.77
C LEU A 388 2.55 -11.93 55.67
N LEU A 389 1.28 -11.65 55.32
CA LEU A 389 0.40 -10.83 56.17
C LEU A 389 0.13 -11.49 57.52
N VAL A 390 -0.17 -12.79 57.54
CA VAL A 390 -0.38 -13.55 58.78
C VAL A 390 0.90 -13.60 59.61
N PHE A 391 2.05 -13.83 58.97
CA PHE A 391 3.36 -13.82 59.63
C PHE A 391 3.67 -12.46 60.27
N TRP A 392 3.51 -11.36 59.53
CA TRP A 392 3.76 -10.01 60.06
C TRP A 392 2.76 -9.62 61.16
N PHE A 393 1.50 -10.02 61.05
CA PHE A 393 0.53 -9.85 62.12
C PHE A 393 0.99 -10.54 63.41
N TYR A 394 1.43 -11.80 63.32
CA TYR A 394 1.99 -12.54 64.45
C TYR A 394 3.22 -11.85 65.05
N VAL A 395 4.15 -11.39 64.21
CA VAL A 395 5.35 -10.65 64.64
C VAL A 395 4.99 -9.36 65.37
N ILE A 396 4.07 -8.55 64.82
CA ILE A 396 3.64 -7.28 65.42
C ILE A 396 2.94 -7.52 66.76
N VAL A 397 2.03 -8.50 66.83
CA VAL A 397 1.35 -8.86 68.09
C VAL A 397 2.37 -9.32 69.13
N THR A 398 3.31 -10.17 68.75
CA THR A 398 4.36 -10.67 69.65
C THR A 398 5.25 -9.53 70.18
N ILE A 399 5.69 -8.62 69.31
CA ILE A 399 6.44 -7.42 69.71
C ILE A 399 5.61 -6.54 70.66
N GLY A 400 4.32 -6.37 70.40
CA GLY A 400 3.40 -5.61 71.24
C GLY A 400 3.25 -6.22 72.64
N ILE A 401 3.12 -7.53 72.73
CA ILE A 401 3.08 -8.28 73.99
C ILE A 401 4.38 -8.10 74.76
N ILE A 402 5.53 -8.31 74.12
CA ILE A 402 6.86 -8.15 74.75
C ILE A 402 7.06 -6.72 75.27
N ARG A 403 6.69 -5.70 74.50
CA ARG A 403 6.76 -4.30 74.94
C ARG A 403 5.88 -4.03 76.15
N ARG A 404 4.65 -4.53 76.15
CA ARG A 404 3.73 -4.37 77.28
C ARG A 404 4.27 -4.99 78.57
N PHE A 405 4.86 -6.19 78.50
CA PHE A 405 5.50 -6.80 79.66
C PHE A 405 6.67 -5.97 80.17
N ARG A 406 7.55 -5.51 79.27
CA ARG A 406 8.70 -4.66 79.63
C ARG A 406 8.26 -3.34 80.29
N ASP A 407 7.21 -2.71 79.76
CA ASP A 407 6.72 -1.43 80.29
C ASP A 407 5.99 -1.62 81.63
N ALA A 408 5.30 -2.75 81.83
CA ALA A 408 4.73 -3.13 83.13
C ALA A 408 5.81 -3.39 84.19
N ASP A 409 6.91 -4.07 83.83
CA ASP A 409 8.06 -4.25 84.73
C ASP A 409 8.73 -2.91 85.08
N ALA A 410 8.70 -1.92 84.18
CA ALA A 410 9.22 -0.58 84.44
C ALA A 410 8.32 0.26 85.37
N GLU A 411 7.01 0.02 85.40
CA GLU A 411 6.08 0.67 86.34
C GLU A 411 6.17 0.09 87.76
N VAL A 412 6.56 -1.19 87.91
CA VAL A 412 6.75 -1.84 89.23
C VAL A 412 8.05 -1.38 89.93
N VAL A 413 8.99 -0.78 89.20
CA VAL A 413 10.29 -0.31 89.71
C VAL A 413 10.28 1.18 90.10
N LYS A 414 9.19 1.91 89.84
CA LYS A 414 8.94 3.26 90.37
C LYS A 414 8.04 3.21 91.60
#